data_AF-A0A932WXT8-F1
#
_entry.id   AF-A0A932WXT8-F1
#
_cell.length_a   1.000
_cell.length_b   1.000
_cell.length_c   1.000
_cell.angle_alpha   90.00
_cell.angle_beta   90.00
_cell.angle_gamma   90.00
#
_symmetry.space_group_name_H-M   'P 1'
#
loop_
_entity.id
_entity.type
_entity.pdbx_description
1 polymer ?
#
loop_
_entity_poly.entity_id
_entity_poly.type
_entity_poly.pdbx_seq_one_letter_code
_entity_poly.pdbx_strand_id
1 'polypeptide(L)'
;RDFPETLKNSEFRLSLQTRLQKLAQTEPLTPSQKIALSLFLEDLGISKISELQDELSHMTEIPQVIVGLEILPFQKRTLSMIRKIRKDWEEIYLDLIFSAEQNLLRDFVLQELNTPTTQDVLKEKLNALLIHPLSFAEVFVWYFQKIIDSKSELPFAKPDGQNRFFETLLVLLDHLERKTTYRDLVKKILSLLTANRYKIVRQIMAQSNLEEVKEYLLLATKCKTLTDHDIKILHSLGEVVHPSLARLRKEKEQGGTNEDQIIWTTQEGYQKLQSRIQQIATVETVHNAKEIETARSHGDLRENAEFKAALERRDRLQAELKLLSDQIAKARILTPEDVSTDEVSVGSIVHCTDAKGEHLRFTLLGPWDADPDQQILSFQSKLAQAMKGKNIGEKFVFQGETFTISDIENYFDQKEGIR
;
A
#
# COMPACT_ATOMS: atom_id res chain seq x y z
N ARG A 1 -6.53 38.14 24.40
CA ARG A 1 -5.34 38.06 25.28
C ARG A 1 -5.56 38.85 26.58
N ASP A 2 -6.16 40.05 26.50
CA ASP A 2 -6.42 40.88 27.69
C ASP A 2 -7.77 40.62 28.37
N PHE A 3 -8.59 39.74 27.79
CA PHE A 3 -9.94 39.43 28.27
C PHE A 3 -10.03 39.08 29.78
N PRO A 4 -9.12 38.27 30.36
CA PRO A 4 -9.13 37.99 31.80
C PRO A 4 -8.90 39.24 32.67
N GLU A 5 -8.06 40.17 32.21
CA GLU A 5 -7.82 41.45 32.90
C GLU A 5 -9.02 42.39 32.73
N THR A 6 -9.62 42.43 31.55
CA THR A 6 -10.83 43.24 31.28
C THR A 6 -12.04 42.76 32.11
N LEU A 7 -12.15 41.46 32.38
CA LEU A 7 -13.20 40.90 33.23
C LEU A 7 -13.13 41.33 34.71
N LYS A 8 -11.99 41.88 35.17
CA LYS A 8 -11.87 42.44 36.53
C LYS A 8 -12.63 43.76 36.67
N ASN A 9 -12.93 44.46 35.57
CA ASN A 9 -13.76 45.65 35.58
C ASN A 9 -15.24 45.25 35.76
N SER A 10 -15.84 45.71 36.86
CA SER A 10 -17.22 45.37 37.25
C SER A 10 -18.27 45.89 36.27
N GLU A 11 -18.12 47.09 35.71
CA GLU A 11 -19.05 47.66 34.73
C GLU A 11 -19.00 46.90 33.40
N PHE A 12 -17.78 46.58 32.93
CA PHE A 12 -17.60 45.78 31.72
C PHE A 12 -18.22 44.39 31.90
N ARG A 13 -17.94 43.73 33.04
CA ARG A 13 -18.52 42.43 33.36
C ARG A 13 -20.04 42.50 33.31
N LEU A 14 -20.68 43.43 34.02
CA LEU A 14 -22.14 43.60 34.08
C LEU A 14 -22.78 43.85 32.70
N SER A 15 -22.16 44.72 31.89
CA SER A 15 -22.57 45.00 30.51
C SER A 15 -22.50 43.76 29.62
N LEU A 16 -21.43 42.97 29.76
CA LEU A 16 -21.27 41.70 29.07
C LEU A 16 -22.35 40.69 29.49
N GLN A 17 -22.61 40.54 30.80
CA GLN A 17 -23.66 39.62 31.30
C GLN A 17 -25.03 39.96 30.68
N THR A 18 -25.39 41.24 30.70
CA THR A 18 -26.68 41.75 30.19
C THR A 18 -26.84 41.46 28.70
N ARG A 19 -25.79 41.73 27.90
CA ARG A 19 -25.82 41.48 26.45
C ARG A 19 -25.93 40.00 26.12
N LEU A 20 -25.21 39.14 26.84
CA LEU A 20 -25.24 37.69 26.62
C LEU A 20 -26.58 37.07 27.02
N GLN A 21 -27.18 37.50 28.13
CA GLN A 21 -28.53 37.08 28.52
C GLN A 21 -29.58 37.50 27.50
N LYS A 22 -29.46 38.73 26.97
CA LYS A 22 -30.35 39.21 25.90
C LYS A 22 -30.18 38.36 24.63
N LEU A 23 -28.95 38.03 24.26
CA LEU A 23 -28.64 37.20 23.10
C LEU A 23 -29.26 35.81 23.23
N ALA A 24 -29.17 35.19 24.42
CA ALA A 24 -29.82 33.90 24.71
C ALA A 24 -31.34 33.89 24.47
N GLN A 25 -32.01 35.04 24.63
CA GLN A 25 -33.46 35.17 24.53
C GLN A 25 -33.96 35.67 23.16
N THR A 26 -33.10 36.31 22.37
CA THR A 26 -33.53 37.08 21.18
C THR A 26 -33.04 36.51 19.86
N GLU A 27 -31.97 35.72 19.85
CA GLU A 27 -31.41 35.16 18.62
C GLU A 27 -31.72 33.65 18.46
N PRO A 28 -31.93 33.16 17.22
CA PRO A 28 -32.09 31.75 16.95
C PRO A 28 -30.74 31.03 17.03
N LEU A 29 -30.31 30.69 18.25
CA LEU A 29 -29.09 29.94 18.50
C LEU A 29 -29.26 28.45 18.20
N THR A 30 -28.24 27.84 17.59
CA THR A 30 -28.14 26.38 17.48
C THR A 30 -27.99 25.73 18.87
N PRO A 31 -28.36 24.45 19.04
CA PRO A 31 -28.17 23.76 20.32
C PRO A 31 -26.73 23.83 20.86
N SER A 32 -25.73 23.68 19.98
CA SER A 32 -24.31 23.81 20.36
C SER A 32 -23.98 25.22 20.87
N GLN A 33 -24.46 26.27 20.19
CA GLN A 33 -24.24 27.65 20.62
C GLN A 33 -24.94 27.96 21.95
N LYS A 34 -26.14 27.40 22.19
CA LYS A 34 -26.84 27.54 23.48
C LYS A 34 -26.06 26.92 24.63
N ILE A 35 -25.53 25.72 24.44
CA ILE A 35 -24.67 25.06 25.45
C ILE A 35 -23.39 25.85 25.68
N ALA A 36 -22.71 26.28 24.60
CA ALA A 36 -21.50 27.08 24.71
C ALA A 36 -21.73 28.39 25.47
N LEU A 37 -22.83 29.09 25.17
CA LEU A 37 -23.24 30.31 25.87
C LEU A 37 -23.54 30.03 27.34
N SER A 38 -24.26 28.94 27.64
CA SER A 38 -24.62 28.57 29.02
C SER A 38 -23.39 28.25 29.86
N LEU A 39 -22.45 27.48 29.32
CA LEU A 39 -21.17 27.18 29.97
C LEU A 39 -20.31 28.44 30.16
N PHE A 40 -20.31 29.34 29.19
CA PHE A 40 -19.58 30.60 29.29
C PHE A 40 -20.18 31.54 30.35
N LEU A 41 -21.51 31.65 30.41
CA LEU A 41 -22.22 32.41 31.45
C LEU A 41 -21.94 31.84 32.85
N GLU A 42 -21.83 30.53 32.95
CA GLU A 42 -21.47 29.85 34.19
C GLU A 42 -20.03 30.16 34.62
N ASP A 43 -19.07 30.13 33.69
CA ASP A 43 -17.67 30.51 33.97
C ASP A 43 -17.54 31.98 34.43
N LEU A 44 -18.48 32.83 33.99
CA LEU A 44 -18.62 34.21 34.46
C LEU A 44 -19.42 34.35 35.77
N GLY A 45 -19.90 33.25 36.36
CA GLY A 45 -20.68 33.22 37.60
C GLY A 45 -22.08 33.81 37.50
N ILE A 46 -22.68 33.79 36.30
CA ILE A 46 -23.98 34.43 36.00
C ILE A 46 -25.13 33.45 36.11
N SER A 47 -25.00 32.28 35.50
CA SER A 47 -26.02 31.24 35.44
C SER A 47 -25.63 30.03 36.30
N LYS A 48 -26.63 29.22 36.68
CA LYS A 48 -26.42 27.98 37.41
C LYS A 48 -26.42 26.78 36.46
N ILE A 49 -25.54 25.81 36.72
CA ILE A 49 -25.44 24.54 35.99
C ILE A 49 -26.78 23.81 35.88
N SER A 50 -27.65 23.92 36.89
CA SER A 50 -28.91 23.16 36.96
C SER A 50 -29.84 23.38 35.77
N GLU A 51 -29.85 24.58 35.17
CA GLU A 51 -30.68 24.89 34.00
C GLU A 51 -30.18 24.13 32.76
N LEU A 52 -28.86 24.04 32.58
CA LEU A 52 -28.25 23.30 31.49
C LEU A 52 -28.44 21.78 31.63
N GLN A 53 -28.48 21.26 32.87
CA GLN A 53 -28.69 19.83 33.12
C GLN A 53 -30.06 19.35 32.66
N ASP A 54 -31.09 20.17 32.88
CA ASP A 54 -32.46 19.86 32.47
C ASP A 54 -32.56 19.81 30.94
N GLU A 55 -32.00 20.81 30.24
CA GLU A 55 -31.95 20.82 28.77
C GLU A 55 -31.22 19.60 28.20
N LEU A 56 -30.05 19.25 28.76
CA LEU A 56 -29.26 18.09 28.30
C LEU A 56 -29.99 16.75 28.51
N SER A 57 -30.86 16.67 29.51
CA SER A 57 -31.61 15.44 29.82
C SER A 57 -32.64 15.09 28.74
N HIS A 58 -33.18 16.09 28.04
CA HIS A 58 -34.21 15.95 27.01
C HIS A 58 -33.69 16.11 25.58
N MET A 59 -32.45 16.56 25.42
CA MET A 59 -31.85 16.82 24.12
C MET A 59 -31.68 15.54 23.28
N THR A 60 -31.89 15.66 21.98
CA THR A 60 -31.64 14.62 20.97
C THR A 60 -30.43 15.01 20.12
N GLU A 61 -29.87 14.06 19.34
CA GLU A 61 -28.72 14.30 18.46
C GLU A 61 -27.48 14.86 19.18
N ILE A 62 -27.27 14.41 20.42
CA ILE A 62 -26.15 14.87 21.26
C ILE A 62 -24.79 14.74 20.57
N PRO A 63 -24.45 13.65 19.84
CA PRO A 63 -23.18 13.58 19.13
C PRO A 63 -22.94 14.77 18.19
N GLN A 64 -23.94 15.16 17.40
CA GLN A 64 -23.88 16.31 16.49
C GLN A 64 -23.72 17.62 17.26
N VAL A 65 -24.45 17.76 18.36
CA VAL A 65 -24.37 18.95 19.22
C VAL A 65 -22.97 19.10 19.82
N ILE A 66 -22.37 18.02 20.29
CA ILE A 66 -21.01 18.00 20.85
C ILE A 66 -19.98 18.33 19.77
N VAL A 67 -20.09 17.75 18.56
CA VAL A 67 -19.19 18.08 17.45
C VAL A 67 -19.32 19.56 17.05
N GLY A 68 -20.54 20.11 17.08
CA GLY A 68 -20.79 21.53 16.83
C GLY A 68 -20.25 22.49 17.91
N LEU A 69 -19.80 21.99 19.06
CA LEU A 69 -19.07 22.80 20.04
C LEU A 69 -17.61 22.96 19.61
N GLU A 70 -17.22 24.14 19.15
CA GLU A 70 -15.85 24.39 18.68
C GLU A 70 -14.78 24.30 19.78
N ILE A 71 -15.18 24.45 21.05
CA ILE A 71 -14.28 24.54 22.21
C ILE A 71 -14.18 23.18 22.91
N LEU A 72 -13.02 22.53 22.80
CA LEU A 72 -12.77 21.20 23.39
C LEU A 72 -13.03 21.12 24.92
N PRO A 73 -12.61 22.09 25.76
CA PRO A 73 -13.00 22.10 27.17
C PRO A 73 -14.52 22.05 27.39
N PHE A 74 -15.30 22.73 26.55
CA PHE A 74 -16.76 22.74 26.64
C PHE A 74 -17.36 21.40 26.20
N GLN A 75 -16.81 20.79 25.14
CA GLN A 75 -17.17 19.42 24.74
C GLN A 75 -16.99 18.44 25.92
N LYS A 76 -15.80 18.41 26.52
CA LYS A 76 -15.48 17.50 27.64
C LYS A 76 -16.36 17.75 28.85
N ARG A 77 -16.59 19.01 29.22
CA ARG A 77 -17.45 19.38 30.35
C ARG A 77 -18.91 18.96 30.12
N THR A 78 -19.43 19.19 28.92
CA THR A 78 -20.80 18.80 28.54
C THR A 78 -20.94 17.27 28.60
N LEU A 79 -19.97 16.54 28.05
CA LEU A 79 -19.95 15.07 28.11
C LEU A 79 -19.92 14.55 29.55
N SER A 80 -19.05 15.12 30.41
CA SER A 80 -19.03 14.78 31.84
C SER A 80 -20.35 15.05 32.56
N MET A 81 -21.14 16.04 32.11
CA MET A 81 -22.50 16.25 32.62
C MET A 81 -23.46 15.19 32.10
N ILE A 82 -23.45 14.91 30.79
CA ILE A 82 -24.26 13.86 30.15
C ILE A 82 -24.07 12.51 30.84
N ARG A 83 -22.82 12.10 31.11
CA ARG A 83 -22.49 10.86 31.81
C ARG A 83 -23.17 10.72 33.18
N LYS A 84 -23.42 11.83 33.88
CA LYS A 84 -24.03 11.83 35.22
C LYS A 84 -25.56 11.81 35.18
N ILE A 85 -26.16 12.34 34.12
CA ILE A 85 -27.59 12.68 34.08
C ILE A 85 -28.36 11.69 33.22
N ARG A 86 -27.73 11.19 32.16
CA ARG A 86 -28.39 10.36 31.14
C ARG A 86 -28.10 8.89 31.32
N LYS A 87 -29.09 8.04 31.03
CA LYS A 87 -28.97 6.57 31.08
C LYS A 87 -28.33 6.00 29.81
N ASP A 88 -28.54 6.65 28.67
CA ASP A 88 -28.03 6.31 27.34
C ASP A 88 -26.64 6.92 27.04
N TRP A 89 -25.92 7.37 28.06
CA TRP A 89 -24.63 8.05 27.88
C TRP A 89 -23.60 7.18 27.15
N GLU A 90 -23.63 5.87 27.35
CA GLU A 90 -22.72 4.92 26.71
C GLU A 90 -22.88 4.94 25.19
N GLU A 91 -24.12 4.89 24.70
CA GLU A 91 -24.43 4.92 23.27
C GLU A 91 -23.98 6.23 22.62
N ILE A 92 -24.24 7.36 23.29
CA ILE A 92 -23.80 8.69 22.85
C ILE A 92 -22.27 8.73 22.70
N TYR A 93 -21.55 8.22 23.70
CA TYR A 93 -20.09 8.19 23.68
C TYR A 93 -19.57 7.25 22.58
N LEU A 94 -20.20 6.09 22.39
CA LEU A 94 -19.82 5.12 21.36
C LEU A 94 -19.98 5.71 19.95
N ASP A 95 -21.01 6.50 19.70
CA ASP A 95 -21.20 7.20 18.42
C ASP A 95 -20.15 8.31 18.22
N LEU A 96 -19.79 9.01 19.29
CA LEU A 96 -18.77 10.06 19.27
C LEU A 96 -17.37 9.56 18.93
N ILE A 97 -17.03 8.29 19.21
CA ILE A 97 -15.74 7.71 18.79
C ILE A 97 -15.55 7.85 17.28
N PHE A 98 -16.61 7.65 16.50
CA PHE A 98 -16.54 7.68 15.03
C PHE A 98 -16.82 9.05 14.44
N SER A 99 -17.67 9.87 15.05
CA SER A 99 -18.05 11.19 14.51
C SER A 99 -17.17 12.36 14.96
N ALA A 100 -16.46 12.24 16.09
CA ALA A 100 -15.62 13.32 16.60
C ALA A 100 -14.44 13.62 15.67
N GLU A 101 -14.23 14.87 15.25
CA GLU A 101 -13.10 15.21 14.36
C GLU A 101 -11.75 15.19 15.09
N GLN A 102 -11.73 15.64 16.35
CA GLN A 102 -10.50 15.83 17.13
C GLN A 102 -10.11 14.56 17.90
N ASN A 103 -8.86 14.10 17.73
CA ASN A 103 -8.33 12.95 18.47
C ASN A 103 -8.32 13.16 20.00
N LEU A 104 -8.16 14.41 20.47
CA LEU A 104 -8.21 14.71 21.91
C LEU A 104 -9.61 14.51 22.53
N LEU A 105 -10.67 14.63 21.72
CA LEU A 105 -12.03 14.31 22.13
C LEU A 105 -12.23 12.80 22.12
N ARG A 106 -11.80 12.11 21.05
CA ARG A 106 -11.82 10.64 20.98
C ARG A 106 -11.08 10.00 22.16
N ASP A 107 -9.91 10.53 22.53
CA ASP A 107 -9.11 10.06 23.66
C ASP A 107 -9.87 10.18 24.99
N PHE A 108 -10.55 11.32 25.18
CA PHE A 108 -11.39 11.53 26.37
C PHE A 108 -12.56 10.55 26.41
N VAL A 109 -13.31 10.42 25.31
CA VAL A 109 -14.46 9.51 25.19
C VAL A 109 -14.02 8.05 25.41
N LEU A 110 -12.90 7.65 24.81
CA LEU A 110 -12.34 6.31 24.95
C LEU A 110 -11.94 6.02 26.40
N GLN A 111 -11.31 6.97 27.08
CA GLN A 111 -10.93 6.82 28.49
C GLN A 111 -12.16 6.60 29.37
N GLU A 112 -13.23 7.35 29.12
CA GLU A 112 -14.47 7.25 29.89
C GLU A 112 -15.24 5.94 29.63
N LEU A 113 -15.13 5.38 28.41
CA LEU A 113 -15.69 4.09 28.02
C LEU A 113 -14.80 2.89 28.35
N ASN A 114 -13.54 3.09 28.75
CA ASN A 114 -12.64 2.00 29.10
C ASN A 114 -12.82 1.58 30.56
N THR A 115 -14.03 1.14 30.92
CA THR A 115 -14.37 0.61 32.23
C THR A 115 -14.85 -0.84 32.12
N PRO A 116 -14.74 -1.68 33.17
CA PRO A 116 -15.13 -3.09 33.10
C PRO A 116 -16.58 -3.32 32.67
N THR A 117 -17.48 -2.36 32.94
CA THR A 117 -18.91 -2.46 32.58
C THR A 117 -19.17 -2.16 31.10
N THR A 118 -18.37 -1.29 30.49
CA THR A 118 -18.58 -0.78 29.13
C THR A 118 -17.65 -1.42 28.10
N GLN A 119 -16.68 -2.21 28.54
CA GLN A 119 -15.62 -2.76 27.69
C GLN A 119 -16.15 -3.69 26.58
N ASP A 120 -17.18 -4.49 26.87
CA ASP A 120 -17.77 -5.41 25.89
C ASP A 120 -18.49 -4.65 24.77
N VAL A 121 -19.35 -3.70 25.13
CA VAL A 121 -20.08 -2.87 24.14
C VAL A 121 -19.09 -2.01 23.33
N LEU A 122 -18.06 -1.47 23.97
CA LEU A 122 -16.98 -0.77 23.29
C LEU A 122 -16.26 -1.67 22.28
N LYS A 123 -15.94 -2.91 22.67
CA LYS A 123 -15.29 -3.88 21.78
C LYS A 123 -16.19 -4.23 20.57
N GLU A 124 -17.48 -4.42 20.77
CA GLU A 124 -18.44 -4.66 19.68
C GLU A 124 -18.47 -3.49 18.70
N LYS A 125 -18.57 -2.26 19.21
CA LYS A 125 -18.56 -1.04 18.39
C LYS A 125 -17.27 -0.90 17.59
N LEU A 126 -16.13 -1.16 18.21
CA LEU A 126 -14.81 -1.08 17.57
C LEU A 126 -14.55 -2.18 16.54
N ASN A 127 -15.27 -3.31 16.60
CA ASN A 127 -15.17 -4.36 15.58
C ASN A 127 -15.57 -3.84 14.19
N ALA A 128 -16.38 -2.77 14.11
CA ALA A 128 -16.69 -2.07 12.86
C ALA A 128 -15.43 -1.52 12.15
N LEU A 129 -14.36 -1.21 12.89
CA LEU A 129 -13.08 -0.78 12.30
C LEU A 129 -12.42 -1.91 11.49
N LEU A 130 -12.61 -3.17 11.88
CA LEU A 130 -12.06 -4.32 11.16
C LEU A 130 -12.95 -4.73 9.98
N ILE A 131 -14.28 -4.58 10.12
CA ILE A 131 -15.24 -4.97 9.07
C ILE A 131 -15.30 -3.91 7.96
N HIS A 132 -15.27 -2.63 8.31
CA HIS A 132 -15.44 -1.50 7.38
C HIS A 132 -14.34 -0.43 7.53
N PRO A 133 -13.05 -0.80 7.39
CA PRO A 133 -11.93 0.10 7.67
C PRO A 133 -11.92 1.37 6.80
N LEU A 134 -12.40 1.29 5.56
CA LEU A 134 -12.47 2.44 4.65
C LEU A 134 -13.47 3.51 5.09
N SER A 135 -14.54 3.12 5.78
CA SER A 135 -15.57 4.06 6.24
C SER A 135 -15.07 4.92 7.39
N PHE A 136 -14.07 4.43 8.13
CA PHE A 136 -13.54 5.05 9.34
C PHE A 136 -12.00 5.08 9.33
N ALA A 137 -11.38 5.36 8.19
CA ALA A 137 -9.94 5.18 7.98
C ALA A 137 -9.06 5.98 8.99
N GLU A 138 -9.46 7.21 9.31
CA GLU A 138 -8.72 8.02 10.31
C GLU A 138 -8.86 7.47 11.72
N VAL A 139 -10.07 7.04 12.09
CA VAL A 139 -10.36 6.45 13.40
C VAL A 139 -9.64 5.11 13.54
N PHE A 140 -9.59 4.32 12.47
CA PHE A 140 -8.83 3.07 12.39
C PHE A 140 -7.36 3.32 12.74
N VAL A 141 -6.71 4.25 12.04
CA VAL A 141 -5.28 4.54 12.25
C VAL A 141 -5.03 5.10 13.64
N TRP A 142 -5.90 5.99 14.14
CA TRP A 142 -5.82 6.51 15.51
C TRP A 142 -5.94 5.39 16.54
N TYR A 143 -6.93 4.50 16.40
CA TYR A 143 -7.15 3.43 17.36
C TYR A 143 -6.03 2.39 17.33
N PHE A 144 -5.53 2.05 16.13
CA PHE A 144 -4.39 1.15 15.99
C PHE A 144 -3.16 1.66 16.76
N GLN A 145 -2.89 2.97 16.73
CA GLN A 145 -1.82 3.59 17.51
C GLN A 145 -2.00 3.42 19.03
N LYS A 146 -3.23 3.31 19.53
CA LYS A 146 -3.52 3.15 20.96
C LYS A 146 -3.37 1.70 21.44
N ILE A 147 -3.69 0.73 20.59
CA ILE A 147 -3.65 -0.69 20.98
C ILE A 147 -2.27 -1.32 20.86
N ILE A 148 -1.37 -0.74 20.05
CA ILE A 148 0.02 -1.23 19.89
C ILE A 148 0.90 -0.90 21.12
N ASP A 149 0.50 0.06 21.95
CA ASP A 149 1.23 0.32 23.19
C ASP A 149 1.18 -0.92 24.09
N SER A 150 2.36 -1.41 24.49
CA SER A 150 2.53 -2.59 25.34
C SER A 150 1.85 -2.48 26.72
N LYS A 151 1.48 -1.27 27.14
CA LYS A 151 0.76 -1.02 28.40
C LYS A 151 -0.75 -0.85 28.22
N SER A 152 -1.24 -1.00 26.98
CA SER A 152 -2.63 -0.75 26.65
C SER A 152 -3.51 -1.88 27.18
N GLU A 153 -4.55 -1.52 27.94
CA GLU A 153 -5.61 -2.44 28.40
C GLU A 153 -6.88 -2.32 27.55
N LEU A 154 -6.78 -1.62 26.42
CA LEU A 154 -7.90 -1.39 25.51
C LEU A 154 -8.34 -2.69 24.81
N PRO A 155 -9.60 -2.77 24.36
CA PRO A 155 -10.02 -3.83 23.45
C PRO A 155 -9.04 -4.03 22.30
N PHE A 156 -8.77 -5.29 21.94
CA PHE A 156 -7.79 -5.66 20.89
C PHE A 156 -6.32 -5.31 21.17
N ALA A 157 -5.95 -4.86 22.38
CA ALA A 157 -4.55 -4.65 22.76
C ALA A 157 -3.75 -5.95 22.94
N LYS A 158 -4.42 -7.11 23.02
CA LYS A 158 -3.76 -8.42 23.02
C LYS A 158 -3.20 -8.78 21.63
N PRO A 159 -2.20 -9.67 21.53
CA PRO A 159 -1.56 -10.02 20.26
C PRO A 159 -2.54 -10.36 19.13
N ASP A 160 -3.54 -11.21 19.38
CA ASP A 160 -4.58 -11.58 18.39
C ASP A 160 -5.30 -10.36 17.80
N GLY A 161 -5.65 -9.39 18.65
CA GLY A 161 -6.29 -8.16 18.20
C GLY A 161 -5.35 -7.26 17.41
N GLN A 162 -4.12 -7.08 17.90
CA GLN A 162 -3.10 -6.29 17.22
C GLN A 162 -2.76 -6.85 15.84
N ASN A 163 -2.68 -8.17 15.70
CA ASN A 163 -2.44 -8.89 14.46
C ASN A 163 -3.54 -8.61 13.43
N ARG A 164 -4.81 -8.76 13.82
CA ARG A 164 -5.97 -8.46 12.97
C ARG A 164 -6.00 -7.01 12.50
N PHE A 165 -5.69 -6.06 13.39
CA PHE A 165 -5.59 -4.65 13.00
C PHE A 165 -4.40 -4.38 12.08
N PHE A 166 -3.26 -5.06 12.25
CA PHE A 166 -2.11 -4.89 11.37
C PHE A 166 -2.36 -5.42 9.96
N GLU A 167 -2.96 -6.59 9.84
CA GLU A 167 -3.41 -7.14 8.55
C GLU A 167 -4.37 -6.18 7.86
N THR A 168 -5.39 -5.70 8.59
CA THR A 168 -6.38 -4.76 8.08
C THR A 168 -5.73 -3.41 7.69
N LEU A 169 -4.69 -2.97 8.40
CA LEU A 169 -3.94 -1.76 8.05
C LEU A 169 -3.27 -1.87 6.68
N LEU A 170 -2.66 -3.03 6.36
CA LEU A 170 -2.01 -3.24 5.07
C LEU A 170 -3.04 -3.30 3.93
N VAL A 171 -4.19 -3.95 4.15
CA VAL A 171 -5.32 -3.93 3.21
C VAL A 171 -5.82 -2.50 3.02
N LEU A 172 -6.02 -1.75 4.10
CA LEU A 172 -6.46 -0.35 4.07
C LEU A 172 -5.45 0.51 3.29
N LEU A 173 -4.15 0.33 3.51
CA LEU A 173 -3.09 1.06 2.83
C LEU A 173 -3.17 0.90 1.31
N ASP A 174 -3.23 -0.33 0.77
CA ASP A 174 -3.37 -0.57 -0.68
C ASP A 174 -4.60 0.15 -1.27
N HIS A 175 -5.72 0.19 -0.53
CA HIS A 175 -6.93 0.88 -1.00
C HIS A 175 -6.79 2.41 -0.95
N LEU A 176 -6.20 2.96 0.12
CA LEU A 176 -6.06 4.41 0.30
C LEU A 176 -5.09 5.02 -0.72
N GLU A 177 -4.01 4.32 -1.06
CA GLU A 177 -2.99 4.78 -2.02
C GLU A 177 -3.55 5.05 -3.43
N ARG A 178 -4.65 4.41 -3.79
CA ARG A 178 -5.32 4.59 -5.08
C ARG A 178 -6.13 5.89 -5.16
N LYS A 179 -6.35 6.57 -4.02
CA LYS A 179 -7.20 7.75 -3.89
C LYS A 179 -6.37 8.96 -3.43
N THR A 180 -6.28 9.99 -4.25
CA THR A 180 -5.51 11.21 -3.96
C THR A 180 -5.99 11.94 -2.70
N THR A 181 -7.27 11.83 -2.34
CA THR A 181 -7.89 12.43 -1.15
C THR A 181 -7.20 12.00 0.16
N TYR A 182 -6.63 10.79 0.22
CA TYR A 182 -6.07 10.24 1.46
C TYR A 182 -4.54 10.34 1.55
N ARG A 183 -3.90 11.18 0.73
CA ARG A 183 -2.44 11.27 0.64
C ARG A 183 -1.74 11.48 1.98
N ASP A 184 -2.28 12.33 2.85
CA ASP A 184 -1.66 12.61 4.15
C ASP A 184 -1.88 11.48 5.17
N LEU A 185 -3.02 10.79 5.11
CA LEU A 185 -3.26 9.59 5.91
C LEU A 185 -2.32 8.45 5.48
N VAL A 186 -2.11 8.26 4.18
CA VAL A 186 -1.13 7.29 3.63
C VAL A 186 0.28 7.59 4.15
N LYS A 187 0.73 8.85 4.10
CA LYS A 187 2.04 9.24 4.69
C LYS A 187 2.11 8.94 6.19
N LYS A 188 1.02 9.17 6.93
CA LYS A 188 0.93 8.87 8.36
C LYS A 188 1.06 7.37 8.63
N ILE A 189 0.39 6.53 7.84
CA ILE A 189 0.50 5.06 7.92
C ILE A 189 1.93 4.62 7.60
N LEU A 190 2.54 5.13 6.52
CA LEU A 190 3.92 4.78 6.15
C LEU A 190 4.91 5.18 7.25
N SER A 191 4.75 6.38 7.82
CA SER A 191 5.55 6.82 8.97
C SER A 191 5.37 5.91 10.17
N LEU A 192 4.14 5.47 10.47
CA LEU A 192 3.86 4.52 11.54
C LEU A 192 4.57 3.17 11.32
N LEU A 193 4.54 2.64 10.10
CA LEU A 193 5.17 1.36 9.75
C LEU A 193 6.71 1.42 9.82
N THR A 194 7.30 2.52 9.34
CA THR A 194 8.76 2.66 9.15
C THR A 194 9.47 3.26 10.37
N ALA A 195 8.75 3.97 11.24
CA ALA A 195 9.31 4.66 12.40
C ALA A 195 10.16 3.76 13.30
N ASN A 196 11.21 4.35 13.89
CA ASN A 196 12.10 3.69 14.85
C ASN A 196 12.66 2.34 14.35
N ARG A 197 13.07 2.30 13.07
CA ARG A 197 13.50 1.08 12.37
C ARG A 197 12.42 0.01 12.48
N TYR A 198 11.23 0.29 11.96
CA TYR A 198 10.12 -0.66 11.88
C TYR A 198 9.73 -1.25 13.24
N LYS A 199 9.76 -0.44 14.31
CA LYS A 199 9.55 -0.94 15.68
C LYS A 199 8.21 -1.67 15.83
N ILE A 200 7.13 -1.07 15.31
CA ILE A 200 5.77 -1.61 15.39
C ILE A 200 5.69 -2.95 14.65
N VAL A 201 6.18 -2.98 13.40
CA VAL A 201 6.22 -4.21 12.59
C VAL A 201 6.99 -5.32 13.31
N ARG A 202 8.16 -5.00 13.88
CA ARG A 202 8.96 -5.96 14.64
C ARG A 202 8.21 -6.53 15.84
N GLN A 203 7.54 -5.68 16.61
CA GLN A 203 6.75 -6.09 17.76
C GLN A 203 5.61 -7.03 17.35
N ILE A 204 4.89 -6.69 16.27
CA ILE A 204 3.75 -7.47 15.79
C ILE A 204 4.21 -8.79 15.20
N MET A 205 5.23 -8.79 14.34
CA MET A 205 5.76 -10.04 13.77
C MET A 205 6.27 -10.98 14.86
N ALA A 206 6.98 -10.48 15.89
CA ALA A 206 7.55 -11.28 16.97
C ALA A 206 6.52 -12.08 17.79
N GLN A 207 5.26 -11.62 17.84
CA GLN A 207 4.16 -12.29 18.53
C GLN A 207 3.16 -12.97 17.57
N SER A 208 3.39 -12.89 16.26
CA SER A 208 2.54 -13.49 15.22
C SER A 208 3.02 -14.90 14.86
N ASN A 209 2.09 -15.76 14.46
CA ASN A 209 2.39 -17.08 13.94
C ASN A 209 2.89 -17.02 12.47
N LEU A 210 3.34 -18.17 11.95
CA LEU A 210 3.93 -18.25 10.61
C LEU A 210 2.96 -17.84 9.49
N GLU A 211 1.69 -18.24 9.57
CA GLU A 211 0.70 -17.95 8.52
C GLU A 211 0.31 -16.47 8.52
N GLU A 212 0.15 -15.88 9.70
CA GLU A 212 -0.04 -14.42 9.84
C GLU A 212 1.12 -13.64 9.22
N VAL A 213 2.37 -14.01 9.53
CA VAL A 213 3.55 -13.33 8.99
C VAL A 213 3.63 -13.48 7.47
N LYS A 214 3.29 -14.65 6.91
CA LYS A 214 3.20 -14.83 5.44
C LYS A 214 2.16 -13.90 4.83
N GLU A 215 0.99 -13.78 5.45
CA GLU A 215 -0.07 -12.90 4.97
C GLU A 215 0.37 -11.43 4.99
N TYR A 216 1.02 -10.98 6.07
CA TYR A 216 1.54 -9.61 6.15
C TYR A 216 2.54 -9.31 5.02
N LEU A 217 3.46 -10.24 4.75
CA LEU A 217 4.44 -10.09 3.68
C LEU A 217 3.75 -10.03 2.31
N LEU A 218 2.76 -10.89 2.07
CA LEU A 218 1.97 -10.87 0.84
C LEU A 218 1.22 -9.55 0.66
N LEU A 219 0.52 -9.08 1.71
CA LEU A 219 -0.22 -7.81 1.67
C LEU A 219 0.72 -6.61 1.49
N ALA A 220 1.89 -6.62 2.12
CA ALA A 220 2.89 -5.57 1.95
C ALA A 220 3.32 -5.43 0.48
N THR A 221 3.50 -6.53 -0.27
CA THR A 221 3.85 -6.47 -1.70
C THR A 221 2.79 -5.81 -2.58
N LYS A 222 1.53 -5.72 -2.11
CA LYS A 222 0.44 -5.05 -2.83
C LYS A 222 0.45 -3.53 -2.59
N CYS A 223 1.09 -3.05 -1.53
CA CYS A 223 1.16 -1.63 -1.19
C CYS A 223 2.24 -0.95 -2.04
N LYS A 224 1.83 -0.04 -2.93
CA LYS A 224 2.73 0.64 -3.88
C LYS A 224 3.61 1.70 -3.22
N THR A 225 3.22 2.22 -2.05
CA THR A 225 4.06 3.20 -1.34
C THR A 225 5.19 2.58 -0.53
N LEU A 226 5.12 1.26 -0.25
CA LEU A 226 6.26 0.53 0.29
C LEU A 226 7.27 0.29 -0.83
N THR A 227 8.50 0.75 -0.62
CA THR A 227 9.57 0.58 -1.61
C THR A 227 10.12 -0.85 -1.60
N ASP A 228 10.82 -1.27 -2.65
CA ASP A 228 11.51 -2.57 -2.69
C ASP A 228 12.47 -2.75 -1.51
N HIS A 229 13.06 -1.66 -1.01
CA HIS A 229 13.89 -1.66 0.18
C HIS A 229 13.08 -2.00 1.43
N ASP A 230 11.91 -1.38 1.60
CA ASP A 230 11.03 -1.62 2.74
C ASP A 230 10.51 -3.06 2.72
N ILE A 231 10.09 -3.56 1.55
CA ILE A 231 9.67 -4.95 1.37
C ILE A 231 10.79 -5.93 1.76
N LYS A 232 12.03 -5.70 1.30
CA LYS A 232 13.18 -6.52 1.72
C LYS A 232 13.38 -6.52 3.23
N ILE A 233 13.25 -5.36 3.88
CA ILE A 233 13.34 -5.25 5.34
C ILE A 233 12.24 -6.07 6.00
N LEU A 234 10.98 -5.92 5.57
CA LEU A 234 9.85 -6.69 6.12
C LEU A 234 10.09 -8.20 6.01
N HIS A 235 10.59 -8.67 4.86
CA HIS A 235 10.98 -10.06 4.67
C HIS A 235 12.08 -10.50 5.63
N SER A 236 13.15 -9.72 5.79
CA SER A 236 14.22 -10.03 6.75
C SER A 236 13.70 -10.08 8.18
N LEU A 237 12.79 -9.19 8.57
CA LEU A 237 12.16 -9.22 9.89
C LEU A 237 11.33 -10.48 10.09
N GLY A 238 10.55 -10.89 9.08
CA GLY A 238 9.80 -12.13 9.09
C GLY A 238 10.72 -13.35 9.23
N GLU A 239 11.82 -13.39 8.49
CA GLU A 239 12.83 -14.47 8.55
C GLU A 239 13.53 -14.57 9.91
N VAL A 240 13.79 -13.43 10.57
CA VAL A 240 14.37 -13.42 11.92
C VAL A 240 13.42 -14.04 12.94
N VAL A 241 12.12 -13.75 12.85
CA VAL A 241 11.12 -14.29 13.79
C VAL A 241 10.78 -15.74 13.45
N HIS A 242 10.65 -16.06 12.17
CA HIS A 242 10.29 -17.38 11.66
C HIS A 242 11.37 -17.86 10.68
N PRO A 243 12.46 -18.51 11.16
CA PRO A 243 13.55 -19.01 10.31
C PRO A 243 13.10 -20.02 9.24
N SER A 244 11.94 -20.66 9.41
CA SER A 244 11.31 -21.49 8.39
C SER A 244 10.94 -20.72 7.13
N LEU A 245 10.72 -19.39 7.20
CA LEU A 245 10.55 -18.54 6.03
C LEU A 245 11.84 -18.41 5.23
N ALA A 246 12.99 -18.33 5.89
CA ALA A 246 14.28 -18.36 5.22
C ALA A 246 14.55 -19.72 4.59
N ARG A 247 14.08 -20.82 5.21
CA ARG A 247 14.10 -22.16 4.59
C ARG A 247 13.16 -22.26 3.42
N LEU A 248 11.92 -21.78 3.50
CA LEU A 248 10.98 -21.76 2.38
C LEU A 248 11.44 -20.84 1.24
N ARG A 249 12.13 -19.75 1.57
CA ARG A 249 12.78 -18.89 0.59
C ARG A 249 13.99 -19.59 -0.02
N LYS A 250 14.83 -20.24 0.78
CA LYS A 250 15.94 -21.07 0.31
C LYS A 250 15.47 -22.33 -0.42
N GLU A 251 14.32 -22.90 -0.10
CA GLU A 251 13.68 -24.05 -0.77
C GLU A 251 12.88 -23.59 -1.99
N LYS A 252 12.43 -22.33 -2.05
CA LYS A 252 12.01 -21.67 -3.29
C LYS A 252 13.19 -21.22 -4.15
N GLU A 253 14.35 -20.95 -3.56
CA GLU A 253 15.62 -20.60 -4.23
C GLU A 253 16.45 -21.85 -4.59
N GLN A 254 16.22 -23.00 -3.93
CA GLN A 254 16.89 -24.30 -4.14
C GLN A 254 15.95 -25.37 -4.75
N GLY A 255 14.64 -25.19 -4.67
CA GLY A 255 13.60 -26.08 -5.20
C GLY A 255 12.56 -25.39 -6.10
N GLY A 256 12.70 -24.07 -6.31
CA GLY A 256 12.26 -23.40 -7.51
C GLY A 256 13.51 -23.06 -8.30
N THR A 257 13.65 -23.62 -9.50
CA THR A 257 14.74 -23.23 -10.38
C THR A 257 14.70 -21.71 -10.57
N ASN A 258 15.78 -21.04 -10.19
CA ASN A 258 16.05 -19.65 -10.55
C ASN A 258 16.16 -19.47 -12.09
N GLU A 259 16.05 -20.56 -12.87
CA GLU A 259 16.02 -20.57 -14.33
C GLU A 259 14.78 -19.90 -14.92
N ASP A 260 13.63 -19.89 -14.25
CA ASP A 260 12.41 -19.29 -14.82
C ASP A 260 12.43 -17.74 -14.79
N GLN A 261 13.35 -17.13 -14.04
CA GLN A 261 13.58 -15.68 -14.07
C GLN A 261 14.86 -15.26 -14.82
N ILE A 262 15.77 -16.20 -15.11
CA ILE A 262 16.98 -15.92 -15.88
C ILE A 262 16.60 -15.79 -17.36
N ILE A 263 16.93 -14.64 -17.94
CA ILE A 263 16.84 -14.45 -19.38
C ILE A 263 18.17 -14.87 -19.98
N TRP A 264 18.24 -16.11 -20.47
CA TRP A 264 19.37 -16.58 -21.24
C TRP A 264 19.48 -15.80 -22.54
N THR A 265 20.68 -15.44 -22.96
CA THR A 265 20.92 -14.77 -24.23
C THR A 265 22.32 -15.06 -24.74
N THR A 266 22.58 -14.86 -26.04
CA THR A 266 23.94 -14.89 -26.58
C THR A 266 24.69 -13.60 -26.26
N GLN A 267 26.02 -13.62 -26.41
CA GLN A 267 26.84 -12.42 -26.30
C GLN A 267 26.38 -11.31 -27.26
N GLU A 268 25.98 -11.68 -28.48
CA GLU A 268 25.49 -10.74 -29.49
C GLU A 268 24.13 -10.15 -29.10
N GLY A 269 23.20 -10.97 -28.60
CA GLY A 269 21.89 -10.54 -28.10
C GLY A 269 22.02 -9.56 -26.92
N TYR A 270 22.91 -9.86 -25.97
CA TYR A 270 23.22 -8.99 -24.85
C TYR A 270 23.76 -7.62 -25.32
N GLN A 271 24.72 -7.62 -26.25
CA GLN A 271 25.31 -6.39 -26.80
C GLN A 271 24.29 -5.55 -27.58
N LYS A 272 23.38 -6.19 -28.33
CA LYS A 272 22.28 -5.50 -29.03
C LYS A 272 21.37 -4.79 -28.03
N LEU A 273 20.99 -5.46 -26.94
CA LEU A 273 20.14 -4.87 -25.90
C LEU A 273 20.85 -3.73 -25.16
N GLN A 274 22.11 -3.92 -24.78
CA GLN A 274 22.92 -2.89 -24.15
C GLN A 274 23.07 -1.65 -25.05
N SER A 275 23.29 -1.86 -26.35
CA SER A 275 23.37 -0.81 -27.36
C SER A 275 22.03 -0.07 -27.51
N ARG A 276 20.89 -0.79 -27.45
CA ARG A 276 19.55 -0.20 -27.46
C ARG A 276 19.31 0.68 -26.24
N ILE A 277 19.65 0.21 -25.04
CA ILE A 277 19.59 0.97 -23.79
C ILE A 277 20.40 2.27 -23.92
N GLN A 278 21.64 2.15 -24.41
CA GLN A 278 22.52 3.31 -24.59
C GLN A 278 21.96 4.30 -25.60
N GLN A 279 21.42 3.83 -26.73
CA GLN A 279 20.79 4.68 -27.75
C GLN A 279 19.58 5.44 -27.19
N ILE A 280 18.70 4.76 -26.43
CA ILE A 280 17.56 5.41 -25.79
C ILE A 280 18.04 6.48 -24.80
N ALA A 281 18.98 6.13 -23.92
CA ALA A 281 19.45 7.02 -22.87
C ALA A 281 20.23 8.24 -23.36
N THR A 282 21.06 8.07 -24.40
CA THR A 282 22.03 9.11 -24.82
C THR A 282 21.62 9.88 -26.07
N VAL A 283 20.85 9.25 -26.97
CA VAL A 283 20.46 9.86 -28.25
C VAL A 283 18.99 10.24 -28.24
N GLU A 284 18.09 9.27 -28.06
CA GLU A 284 16.65 9.51 -28.21
C GLU A 284 16.07 10.37 -27.10
N THR A 285 16.51 10.17 -25.85
CA THR A 285 16.06 10.99 -24.71
C THR A 285 16.49 12.45 -24.88
N VAL A 286 17.72 12.69 -25.37
CA VAL A 286 18.24 14.03 -25.64
C VAL A 286 17.51 14.68 -26.81
N HIS A 287 17.24 13.93 -27.87
CA HIS A 287 16.47 14.41 -29.01
C HIS A 287 15.04 14.80 -28.59
N ASN A 288 14.37 13.92 -27.84
CA ASN A 288 13.02 14.16 -27.36
C ASN A 288 12.95 15.36 -26.39
N ALA A 289 13.97 15.59 -25.56
CA ALA A 289 14.05 16.80 -24.73
C ALA A 289 14.09 18.08 -25.59
N LYS A 290 14.82 18.07 -26.71
CA LYS A 290 14.86 19.19 -27.67
C LYS A 290 13.53 19.37 -28.41
N GLU A 291 12.84 18.28 -28.76
CA GLU A 291 11.49 18.32 -29.35
C GLU A 291 10.50 18.99 -28.39
N ILE A 292 10.53 18.61 -27.10
CA ILE A 292 9.69 19.21 -26.05
C ILE A 292 10.00 20.70 -25.88
N GLU A 293 11.28 21.09 -25.86
CA GLU A 293 11.70 22.48 -25.76
C GLU A 293 11.23 23.32 -26.96
N THR A 294 11.38 22.78 -28.17
CA THR A 294 10.95 23.43 -29.42
C THR A 294 9.43 23.58 -29.43
N ALA A 295 8.69 22.50 -29.18
CA ALA A 295 7.22 22.53 -29.10
C ALA A 295 6.71 23.50 -28.02
N ARG A 296 7.46 23.65 -26.92
CA ARG A 296 7.12 24.60 -25.84
C ARG A 296 7.28 26.07 -26.25
N SER A 297 8.20 26.37 -27.18
CA SER A 297 8.44 27.73 -27.68
C SER A 297 7.31 28.28 -28.55
N HIS A 298 6.41 27.42 -29.05
CA HIS A 298 5.29 27.79 -29.93
C HIS A 298 4.06 28.37 -29.19
N GLY A 299 4.17 28.68 -27.89
CA GLY A 299 3.29 29.61 -27.18
C GLY A 299 1.93 29.07 -26.71
N ASP A 300 1.19 28.33 -27.54
CA ASP A 300 -0.14 27.80 -27.17
C ASP A 300 -0.09 26.30 -26.84
N LEU A 301 0.21 26.00 -25.56
CA LEU A 301 0.47 24.64 -25.10
C LEU A 301 -0.78 23.77 -24.91
N ARG A 302 -1.99 24.37 -24.88
CA ARG A 302 -3.23 23.63 -24.59
C ARG A 302 -3.74 22.84 -25.80
N GLU A 303 -3.49 23.35 -27.01
CA GLU A 303 -3.90 22.70 -28.27
C GLU A 303 -2.73 22.12 -29.09
N ASN A 304 -1.47 22.35 -28.68
CA ASN A 304 -0.32 21.88 -29.43
C ASN A 304 -0.20 20.34 -29.43
N ALA A 305 -0.59 19.73 -30.56
CA ALA A 305 -0.50 18.29 -30.79
C ALA A 305 0.96 17.78 -30.78
N GLU A 306 1.92 18.59 -31.23
CA GLU A 306 3.35 18.23 -31.23
C GLU A 306 3.90 18.14 -29.80
N PHE A 307 3.46 19.03 -28.91
CA PHE A 307 3.85 18.98 -27.50
C PHE A 307 3.30 17.73 -26.80
N LYS A 308 2.03 17.36 -27.06
CA LYS A 308 1.43 16.14 -26.52
C LYS A 308 2.13 14.88 -27.05
N ALA A 309 2.39 14.81 -28.35
CA ALA A 309 3.12 13.71 -28.97
C ALA A 309 4.54 13.56 -28.42
N ALA A 310 5.24 14.68 -28.18
CA ALA A 310 6.58 14.68 -27.60
C ALA A 310 6.59 14.16 -26.14
N LEU A 311 5.56 14.50 -25.34
CA LEU A 311 5.38 13.96 -23.98
C LEU A 311 5.06 12.46 -23.99
N GLU A 312 4.16 12.01 -24.87
CA GLU A 312 3.87 10.58 -25.02
C GLU A 312 5.11 9.79 -25.45
N ARG A 313 5.90 10.35 -26.38
CA ARG A 313 7.19 9.76 -26.78
C ARG A 313 8.16 9.67 -25.61
N ARG A 314 8.26 10.69 -24.76
CA ARG A 314 9.08 10.67 -23.54
C ARG A 314 8.68 9.52 -22.63
N ASP A 315 7.38 9.40 -22.35
CA ASP A 315 6.86 8.41 -21.41
C ASP A 315 7.06 6.99 -21.96
N ARG A 316 6.90 6.79 -23.29
CA ARG A 316 7.24 5.54 -23.97
C ARG A 316 8.73 5.19 -23.86
N LEU A 317 9.62 6.15 -24.11
CA LEU A 317 11.06 5.92 -24.00
C LEU A 317 11.47 5.57 -22.56
N GLN A 318 10.88 6.21 -21.56
CA GLN A 318 11.14 5.89 -20.14
C GLN A 318 10.62 4.50 -19.77
N ALA A 319 9.42 4.13 -20.22
CA ALA A 319 8.85 2.81 -19.99
C ALA A 319 9.71 1.71 -20.65
N GLU A 320 10.14 1.93 -21.89
CA GLU A 320 11.02 1.01 -22.62
C GLU A 320 12.38 0.88 -21.94
N LEU A 321 13.01 2.00 -21.58
CA LEU A 321 14.30 1.99 -20.86
C LEU A 321 14.21 1.21 -19.55
N LYS A 322 13.15 1.42 -18.77
CA LYS A 322 12.92 0.69 -17.51
C LYS A 322 12.77 -0.81 -17.76
N LEU A 323 11.92 -1.19 -18.72
CA LEU A 323 11.69 -2.59 -19.08
C LEU A 323 13.01 -3.28 -19.49
N LEU A 324 13.77 -2.66 -20.40
CA LEU A 324 15.05 -3.19 -20.89
C LEU A 324 16.11 -3.26 -19.78
N SER A 325 16.14 -2.28 -18.86
CA SER A 325 17.06 -2.29 -17.70
C SER A 325 16.71 -3.39 -16.70
N ASP A 326 15.42 -3.62 -16.45
CA ASP A 326 14.96 -4.70 -15.57
C ASP A 326 15.26 -6.09 -16.18
N GLN A 327 15.16 -6.17 -17.51
CA GLN A 327 15.46 -7.35 -18.30
C GLN A 327 16.96 -7.67 -18.32
N ILE A 328 17.82 -6.67 -18.58
CA ILE A 328 19.28 -6.87 -18.64
C ILE A 328 19.87 -7.25 -17.27
N ALA A 329 19.26 -6.78 -16.18
CA ALA A 329 19.64 -7.16 -14.81
C ALA A 329 19.40 -8.64 -14.49
N LYS A 330 18.52 -9.30 -15.22
CA LYS A 330 18.20 -10.74 -15.09
C LYS A 330 18.86 -11.60 -16.17
N ALA A 331 19.65 -10.98 -17.05
CA ALA A 331 20.25 -11.66 -18.19
C ALA A 331 21.42 -12.53 -17.76
N ARG A 332 21.56 -13.70 -18.38
CA ARG A 332 22.78 -14.50 -18.30
C ARG A 332 23.24 -14.86 -19.71
N ILE A 333 24.51 -14.59 -19.99
CA ILE A 333 25.12 -14.92 -21.28
C ILE A 333 25.38 -16.43 -21.30
N LEU A 334 24.90 -17.11 -22.34
CA LEU A 334 25.16 -18.52 -22.60
C LEU A 334 26.64 -18.73 -22.92
N THR A 335 27.22 -19.78 -22.33
CA THR A 335 28.56 -20.28 -22.66
C THR A 335 28.48 -21.74 -23.12
N PRO A 336 29.50 -22.29 -23.80
CA PRO A 336 29.50 -23.68 -24.25
C PRO A 336 29.24 -24.69 -23.11
N GLU A 337 29.76 -24.40 -21.91
CA GLU A 337 29.62 -25.24 -20.71
C GLU A 337 28.20 -25.22 -20.13
N ASP A 338 27.39 -24.19 -20.42
CA ASP A 338 26.00 -24.10 -19.97
C ASP A 338 25.03 -24.95 -20.82
N VAL A 339 25.48 -25.47 -21.97
CA VAL A 339 24.63 -26.19 -22.93
C VAL A 339 24.94 -27.69 -22.89
N SER A 340 24.05 -28.47 -22.29
CA SER A 340 24.10 -29.94 -22.39
C SER A 340 23.44 -30.44 -23.68
N THR A 341 23.98 -31.52 -24.23
CA THR A 341 23.41 -32.27 -25.37
C THR A 341 22.63 -33.51 -24.93
N ASP A 342 22.58 -33.80 -23.63
CA ASP A 342 21.85 -34.95 -23.10
C ASP A 342 20.33 -34.78 -23.29
N GLU A 343 19.82 -33.57 -23.02
CA GLU A 343 18.41 -33.20 -23.14
C GLU A 343 18.25 -31.84 -23.83
N VAL A 344 17.08 -31.61 -24.42
CA VAL A 344 16.74 -30.32 -25.04
C VAL A 344 16.67 -29.22 -23.98
N SER A 345 17.60 -28.29 -24.04
CA SER A 345 17.72 -27.15 -23.14
C SER A 345 17.92 -25.85 -23.92
N VAL A 346 18.13 -24.74 -23.21
CA VAL A 346 18.46 -23.47 -23.86
C VAL A 346 19.88 -23.54 -24.43
N GLY A 347 20.06 -23.10 -25.67
CA GLY A 347 21.31 -23.28 -26.41
C GLY A 347 21.37 -24.57 -27.23
N SER A 348 20.37 -25.45 -27.16
CA SER A 348 20.31 -26.66 -28.00
C SER A 348 19.90 -26.34 -29.44
N ILE A 349 20.48 -27.06 -30.39
CA ILE A 349 19.98 -27.23 -31.75
C ILE A 349 19.31 -28.60 -31.82
N VAL A 350 18.00 -28.61 -32.09
CA VAL A 350 17.18 -29.82 -32.10
C VAL A 350 16.91 -30.23 -33.54
N HIS A 351 17.30 -31.45 -33.88
CA HIS A 351 16.93 -32.09 -35.13
C HIS A 351 15.75 -33.03 -34.85
N CYS A 352 14.68 -32.90 -35.62
CA CYS A 352 13.51 -33.75 -35.48
C CYS A 352 12.93 -34.16 -36.83
N THR A 353 12.18 -35.26 -36.84
CA THR A 353 11.48 -35.76 -38.02
C THR A 353 9.98 -35.81 -37.75
N ASP A 354 9.19 -35.30 -38.69
CA ASP A 354 7.73 -35.34 -38.60
C ASP A 354 7.15 -36.72 -38.97
N ALA A 355 5.84 -36.87 -38.91
CA ALA A 355 5.16 -38.12 -39.27
C ALA A 355 5.21 -38.46 -40.77
N LYS A 356 5.56 -37.50 -41.63
CA LYS A 356 5.68 -37.65 -43.09
C LYS A 356 7.12 -37.98 -43.51
N GLY A 357 8.08 -37.94 -42.59
CA GLY A 357 9.49 -38.20 -42.83
C GLY A 357 10.31 -36.95 -43.18
N GLU A 358 9.75 -35.74 -43.00
CA GLU A 358 10.46 -34.49 -43.23
C GLU A 358 11.37 -34.16 -42.03
N HIS A 359 12.63 -33.82 -42.33
CA HIS A 359 13.61 -33.41 -41.33
C HIS A 359 13.55 -31.90 -41.07
N LEU A 360 13.44 -31.53 -39.80
CA LEU A 360 13.34 -30.16 -39.32
C LEU A 360 14.47 -29.88 -38.33
N ARG A 361 14.96 -28.64 -38.33
CA ARG A 361 16.03 -28.18 -37.44
C ARG A 361 15.60 -26.87 -36.77
N PHE A 362 15.67 -26.84 -35.43
CA PHE A 362 15.33 -25.66 -34.64
C PHE A 362 16.46 -25.32 -33.67
N THR A 363 16.87 -24.06 -33.61
CA THR A 363 17.80 -23.57 -32.59
C THR A 363 17.00 -22.94 -31.46
N LEU A 364 17.23 -23.34 -30.20
CA LEU A 364 16.49 -22.82 -29.06
C LEU A 364 17.33 -21.82 -28.28
N LEU A 365 17.00 -20.53 -28.35
CA LEU A 365 17.74 -19.47 -27.65
C LEU A 365 16.83 -18.59 -26.79
N GLY A 366 17.43 -17.59 -26.16
CA GLY A 366 16.73 -16.54 -25.44
C GLY A 366 15.71 -15.77 -26.28
N PRO A 367 14.75 -15.08 -25.64
CA PRO A 367 13.78 -14.24 -26.35
C PRO A 367 14.43 -13.12 -27.18
N TRP A 368 15.64 -12.65 -26.83
CA TRP A 368 16.34 -11.58 -27.57
C TRP A 368 17.10 -12.07 -28.79
N ASP A 369 17.36 -13.38 -28.85
CA ASP A 369 18.10 -14.02 -29.93
C ASP A 369 17.18 -14.77 -30.91
N ALA A 370 15.88 -14.80 -30.63
CA ALA A 370 14.89 -15.47 -31.47
C ALA A 370 14.78 -14.80 -32.84
N ASP A 371 14.85 -15.62 -33.87
CA ASP A 371 14.74 -15.25 -35.28
C ASP A 371 14.01 -16.38 -36.04
N PRO A 372 12.67 -16.30 -36.16
CA PRO A 372 11.88 -17.33 -36.82
C PRO A 372 12.26 -17.58 -38.28
N ASP A 373 12.76 -16.56 -38.98
CA ASP A 373 13.18 -16.70 -40.39
C ASP A 373 14.42 -17.60 -40.52
N GLN A 374 15.25 -17.64 -39.46
CA GLN A 374 16.42 -18.51 -39.34
C GLN A 374 16.16 -19.79 -38.51
N GLN A 375 14.88 -20.11 -38.23
CA GLN A 375 14.50 -21.24 -37.37
C GLN A 375 15.10 -21.17 -35.95
N ILE A 376 15.37 -19.95 -35.46
CA ILE A 376 15.82 -19.71 -34.09
C ILE A 376 14.59 -19.36 -33.25
N LEU A 377 14.18 -20.30 -32.41
CA LEU A 377 13.01 -20.17 -31.56
C LEU A 377 13.40 -19.62 -30.20
N SER A 378 12.55 -18.75 -29.66
CA SER A 378 12.60 -18.46 -28.23
C SER A 378 12.31 -19.74 -27.45
N PHE A 379 13.13 -20.02 -26.43
CA PHE A 379 12.90 -21.13 -25.52
C PHE A 379 11.55 -21.04 -24.81
N GLN A 380 10.96 -19.84 -24.69
CA GLN A 380 9.63 -19.61 -24.13
C GLN A 380 8.47 -19.90 -25.12
N SER A 381 8.77 -20.18 -26.39
CA SER A 381 7.75 -20.48 -27.40
C SER A 381 7.07 -21.83 -27.11
N LYS A 382 5.79 -21.96 -27.50
CA LYS A 382 5.03 -23.20 -27.28
C LYS A 382 5.68 -24.43 -27.93
N LEU A 383 6.34 -24.24 -29.07
CA LEU A 383 7.04 -25.31 -29.78
C LEU A 383 8.31 -25.73 -29.01
N ALA A 384 9.13 -24.77 -28.58
CA ALA A 384 10.31 -25.05 -27.76
C ALA A 384 9.95 -25.72 -26.42
N GLN A 385 8.87 -25.27 -25.77
CA GLN A 385 8.36 -25.86 -24.53
C GLN A 385 7.85 -27.30 -24.73
N ALA A 386 7.37 -27.66 -25.91
CA ALA A 386 7.00 -29.05 -26.22
C ALA A 386 8.23 -29.97 -26.35
N MET A 387 9.41 -29.39 -26.65
CA MET A 387 10.68 -30.10 -26.78
C MET A 387 11.48 -30.14 -25.48
N LYS A 388 11.32 -29.15 -24.58
CA LYS A 388 12.10 -28.96 -23.34
C LYS A 388 12.24 -30.26 -22.52
N GLY A 389 13.47 -30.58 -22.13
CA GLY A 389 13.82 -31.71 -21.28
C GLY A 389 13.69 -33.09 -21.94
N LYS A 390 13.47 -33.13 -23.26
CA LYS A 390 13.38 -34.39 -24.01
C LYS A 390 14.75 -34.84 -24.50
N ASN A 391 14.92 -36.16 -24.60
CA ASN A 391 16.14 -36.78 -25.06
C ASN A 391 16.06 -37.22 -26.52
N ILE A 392 17.20 -37.60 -27.10
CA ILE A 392 17.27 -38.22 -28.43
C ILE A 392 16.39 -39.48 -28.47
N GLY A 393 15.58 -39.61 -29.52
CA GLY A 393 14.62 -40.71 -29.73
C GLY A 393 13.23 -40.46 -29.11
N GLU A 394 13.07 -39.44 -28.28
CA GLU A 394 11.76 -39.11 -27.70
C GLU A 394 10.86 -38.34 -28.67
N LYS A 395 9.55 -38.43 -28.41
CA LYS A 395 8.52 -37.81 -29.24
C LYS A 395 7.87 -36.62 -28.53
N PHE A 396 7.44 -35.63 -29.31
CA PHE A 396 6.61 -34.52 -28.85
C PHE A 396 5.47 -34.25 -29.83
N VAL A 397 4.40 -33.63 -29.35
CA VAL A 397 3.22 -33.28 -30.15
C VAL A 397 3.07 -31.77 -30.18
N PHE A 398 2.93 -31.23 -31.38
CA PHE A 398 2.65 -29.81 -31.58
C PHE A 398 1.63 -29.66 -32.71
N GLN A 399 0.58 -28.87 -32.45
CA GLN A 399 -0.54 -28.66 -33.41
C GLN A 399 -1.17 -29.96 -33.97
N GLY A 400 -1.15 -31.04 -33.19
CA GLY A 400 -1.75 -32.33 -33.59
C GLY A 400 -0.83 -33.23 -34.42
N GLU A 401 0.36 -32.77 -34.79
CA GLU A 401 1.39 -33.59 -35.44
C GLU A 401 2.41 -34.10 -34.41
N THR A 402 2.93 -35.31 -34.64
CA THR A 402 3.94 -35.95 -33.78
C THR A 402 5.31 -35.86 -34.44
N PHE A 403 6.29 -35.42 -33.68
CA PHE A 403 7.68 -35.27 -34.08
C PHE A 403 8.55 -36.19 -33.23
N THR A 404 9.63 -36.72 -33.81
CA THR A 404 10.64 -37.53 -33.10
C THR A 404 11.98 -36.81 -33.13
N ILE A 405 12.62 -36.63 -31.97
CA ILE A 405 13.94 -36.01 -31.87
C ILE A 405 14.98 -37.01 -32.38
N SER A 406 15.72 -36.64 -33.42
CA SER A 406 16.76 -37.48 -34.03
C SER A 406 18.16 -37.14 -33.53
N ASP A 407 18.41 -35.88 -33.17
CA ASP A 407 19.71 -35.42 -32.68
C ASP A 407 19.61 -34.11 -31.88
N ILE A 408 20.59 -33.85 -31.01
CA ILE A 408 20.72 -32.64 -30.20
C ILE A 408 22.17 -32.16 -30.26
N GLU A 409 22.40 -30.99 -30.85
CA GLU A 409 23.73 -30.37 -30.94
C GLU A 409 23.85 -29.14 -30.02
N ASN A 410 25.08 -28.81 -29.62
CA ASN A 410 25.39 -27.57 -28.91
C ASN A 410 25.49 -26.41 -29.91
N TYR A 411 24.78 -25.30 -29.66
CA TYR A 411 24.82 -24.11 -30.52
C TYR A 411 26.23 -23.56 -30.79
N PHE A 412 27.16 -23.71 -29.84
CA PHE A 412 28.51 -23.16 -29.97
C PHE A 412 29.43 -24.00 -30.87
N ASP A 413 29.18 -25.31 -31.00
CA ASP A 413 30.02 -26.21 -31.80
C ASP A 413 29.97 -25.85 -33.29
N GLN A 414 28.87 -25.27 -33.77
CA GLN A 414 28.76 -24.80 -35.16
C GLN A 414 29.52 -23.49 -35.41
N LYS A 415 29.75 -22.64 -34.40
CA LYS A 415 30.46 -21.36 -34.56
C LYS A 415 31.98 -21.53 -34.60
N GLU A 416 32.53 -22.59 -34.01
CA GLU A 416 33.98 -22.85 -34.07
C GLU A 416 34.44 -23.37 -35.44
N GLY A 417 33.55 -23.99 -36.23
CA GLY A 417 33.87 -24.49 -37.57
C GLY A 417 33.99 -23.43 -38.67
N ILE A 418 33.77 -22.14 -38.37
CA ILE A 418 33.78 -21.02 -39.34
C ILE A 418 34.94 -20.03 -39.07
N ARG A 419 35.87 -20.33 -38.15
CA ARG A 419 37.04 -19.47 -37.90
C ARG A 419 38.24 -19.77 -38.78
#